data_AF-A0A917WKV4-F1
#
_entry.id   AF-A0A917WKV4-F1
#
_cell.length_a   1.000
_cell.length_b   1.000
_cell.length_c   1.000
_cell.angle_alpha   90.00
_cell.angle_beta   90.00
_cell.angle_gamma   90.00
#
_symmetry.space_group_name_H-M   'P 1'
#
loop_
_entity.id
_entity.type
_entity.pdbx_description
1 polymer ?
#
loop_
_entity_poly.entity_id
_entity_poly.type
_entity_poly.pdbx_seq_one_letter_code
_entity_poly.pdbx_strand_id
1 'polypeptide(L)'
;MANPFVKGWKYLMALFSSKVDEYADPKVQIQQAIEDAQRQHAALSQQAAAVIGNQRQLEMKLTRQMGDVERFQASARQALVLADEARAKGDAAKAAEYEQTAQAFATQLVSAESQMEDLKTMHDQALQAAEQAKKAVENNAMQLQTKIAERTKLLSQLEQAKMQEQVSASMQQMSQLSAPGNTPSLDEVRDKIERRYANALGSAELAQNSVQGRMLEVQKSTLDMQGASRLDQLRAQLHPELASQQARAIDAAAPSAGQGAAGLLNKQTNQQG
;
A
#
# COMPACT_ATOMS: atom_id res chain seq x y z
N MET A 1 4.89 15.98 18.91
CA MET A 1 5.98 15.12 19.43
C MET A 1 5.93 13.79 18.69
N ALA A 2 7.03 13.36 18.08
CA ALA A 2 7.03 12.19 17.19
C ALA A 2 6.95 10.89 18.00
N ASN A 3 5.85 10.13 17.84
CA ASN A 3 5.60 8.89 18.57
C ASN A 3 6.69 7.84 18.27
N PRO A 4 7.37 7.30 19.30
CA PRO A 4 8.43 6.29 19.14
C PRO A 4 7.90 4.98 18.54
N PHE A 5 6.61 4.69 18.70
CA PHE A 5 5.95 3.51 18.14
C PHE A 5 5.88 3.51 16.60
N VAL A 6 5.64 4.67 15.98
CA VAL A 6 5.56 4.81 14.52
C VAL A 6 6.96 4.68 13.89
N LYS A 7 8.00 5.09 14.63
CA LYS A 7 9.40 4.91 14.22
C LYS A 7 9.80 3.44 14.26
N GLY A 8 9.41 2.71 15.30
CA GLY A 8 9.61 1.26 15.40
C GLY A 8 8.90 0.50 14.27
N TRP A 9 7.64 0.85 13.95
CA TRP A 9 6.90 0.24 12.84
C TRP A 9 7.51 0.54 11.48
N LYS A 10 7.97 1.77 11.25
CA LYS A 10 8.71 2.14 10.02
C LYS A 10 10.03 1.39 9.90
N TYR A 11 10.78 1.21 10.99
CA TYR A 11 12.02 0.42 10.96
C TYR A 11 11.76 -1.06 10.74
N LEU A 12 10.70 -1.62 11.34
CA LEU A 12 10.30 -3.00 11.13
C LEU A 12 9.86 -3.24 9.68
N MET A 13 9.05 -2.34 9.12
CA MET A 13 8.65 -2.36 7.70
C MET A 13 9.84 -2.14 6.77
N ALA A 14 10.78 -1.26 7.12
CA ALA A 14 11.99 -1.04 6.32
C ALA A 14 12.95 -2.24 6.36
N LEU A 15 13.07 -2.93 7.50
CA LEU A 15 13.86 -4.17 7.62
C LEU A 15 13.19 -5.36 6.91
N PHE A 16 11.85 -5.39 6.87
CA PHE A 16 11.11 -6.36 6.06
C PHE A 16 11.16 -6.01 4.56
N SER A 17 11.02 -4.74 4.19
CA SER A 17 11.08 -4.31 2.78
C SER A 17 12.50 -4.44 2.23
N SER A 18 13.53 -4.14 3.01
CA SER A 18 14.92 -4.30 2.58
C SER A 18 15.28 -5.75 2.29
N LYS A 19 14.77 -6.70 3.09
CA LYS A 19 14.97 -8.14 2.85
C LYS A 19 14.06 -8.74 1.78
N VAL A 20 12.98 -8.07 1.40
CA VAL A 20 12.04 -8.53 0.36
C VAL A 20 12.40 -7.96 -1.02
N ASP A 21 12.86 -6.70 -1.09
CA ASP A 21 13.38 -6.12 -2.34
C ASP A 21 14.69 -6.78 -2.78
N GLU A 22 15.55 -7.16 -1.82
CA GLU A 22 16.81 -7.86 -2.10
C GLU A 22 16.61 -9.33 -2.52
N TYR A 23 15.36 -9.83 -2.45
CA TYR A 23 14.95 -11.18 -2.86
C TYR A 23 13.82 -11.17 -3.90
N ALA A 24 13.67 -10.09 -4.68
CA ALA A 24 12.76 -10.10 -5.82
C ALA A 24 13.25 -11.15 -6.83
N ASP A 25 12.59 -12.32 -6.86
CA ASP A 25 12.88 -13.43 -7.78
C ASP A 25 13.12 -12.85 -9.18
N PRO A 26 14.30 -13.05 -9.80
CA PRO A 26 14.61 -12.40 -11.07
C PRO A 26 13.57 -12.71 -12.16
N LYS A 27 12.83 -13.82 -12.02
CA LYS A 27 11.64 -14.13 -12.83
C LYS A 27 10.57 -13.02 -12.78
N VAL A 28 10.28 -12.48 -11.60
CA VAL A 28 9.30 -11.40 -11.40
C VAL A 28 9.80 -10.11 -12.02
N GLN A 29 11.07 -9.77 -11.86
CA GLN A 29 11.65 -8.56 -12.47
C GLN A 29 11.59 -8.61 -14.00
N ILE A 30 11.96 -9.76 -14.59
CA ILE A 30 11.86 -9.98 -16.05
C ILE A 30 10.40 -9.84 -16.51
N GLN A 31 9.45 -10.37 -15.74
CA GLN A 31 8.03 -10.29 -16.05
C GLN A 31 7.51 -8.85 -15.99
N GLN A 32 7.84 -8.11 -14.93
CA GLN A 32 7.49 -6.69 -14.77
C GLN A 32 8.05 -5.84 -15.91
N ALA A 33 9.32 -6.03 -16.28
CA ALA A 33 9.94 -5.30 -17.38
C ALA A 33 9.20 -5.47 -18.72
N ILE A 34 8.58 -6.64 -18.93
CA ILE A 34 7.86 -6.96 -20.16
C ILE A 34 6.44 -6.41 -20.12
N GLU A 35 5.78 -6.49 -18.97
CA GLU A 35 4.48 -5.83 -18.76
C GLU A 35 4.60 -4.31 -18.94
N ASP A 36 5.66 -3.70 -18.41
CA ASP A 36 5.93 -2.27 -18.59
C ASP A 36 6.23 -1.94 -20.06
N ALA A 37 7.01 -2.76 -20.77
CA ALA A 37 7.25 -2.58 -22.20
C ALA A 37 5.95 -2.70 -23.02
N GLN A 38 5.07 -3.66 -22.68
CA GLN A 38 3.76 -3.81 -23.31
C GLN A 38 2.85 -2.60 -23.04
N ARG A 39 2.83 -2.09 -21.80
CA ARG A 39 2.08 -0.87 -21.45
C ARG A 39 2.58 0.34 -22.23
N GLN A 40 3.90 0.51 -22.33
CA GLN A 40 4.51 1.58 -23.13
C GLN A 40 4.11 1.46 -24.60
N HIS A 41 4.15 0.26 -25.17
CA HIS A 41 3.72 0.02 -26.55
C HIS A 41 2.25 0.37 -26.77
N ALA A 42 1.38 -0.04 -25.86
CA ALA A 42 -0.05 0.30 -25.91
C ALA A 42 -0.28 1.81 -25.84
N ALA A 43 0.42 2.51 -24.93
CA ALA A 43 0.32 3.96 -24.79
C ALA A 43 0.81 4.71 -26.04
N LEU A 44 1.96 4.31 -26.60
CA LEU A 44 2.49 4.88 -27.84
C LEU A 44 1.54 4.62 -29.03
N SER A 45 0.96 3.44 -29.10
CA SER A 45 -0.01 3.10 -30.15
C SER A 45 -1.28 3.93 -30.05
N GLN A 46 -1.79 4.19 -28.85
CA GLN A 46 -2.93 5.08 -28.63
C GLN A 46 -2.62 6.52 -29.03
N GLN A 47 -1.43 7.03 -28.67
CA GLN A 47 -0.99 8.36 -29.06
C GLN A 47 -0.88 8.48 -30.58
N ALA A 48 -0.27 7.48 -31.25
CA ALA A 48 -0.17 7.45 -32.69
C ALA A 48 -1.55 7.39 -33.36
N ALA A 49 -2.49 6.62 -32.80
CA ALA A 49 -3.86 6.57 -33.29
C ALA A 49 -4.54 7.96 -33.23
N ALA A 50 -4.33 8.74 -32.18
CA ALA A 50 -4.84 10.11 -32.08
C ALA A 50 -4.25 11.03 -33.16
N VAL A 51 -2.93 10.97 -33.40
CA VAL A 51 -2.25 11.76 -34.44
C VAL A 51 -2.73 11.39 -35.83
N ILE A 52 -2.81 10.09 -36.13
CA ILE A 52 -3.33 9.57 -37.40
C ILE A 52 -4.81 9.93 -37.58
N GLY A 53 -5.59 9.92 -36.49
CA GLY A 53 -6.98 10.34 -36.49
C GLY A 53 -7.13 11.82 -36.88
N ASN A 54 -6.30 12.70 -36.32
CA ASN A 54 -6.28 14.11 -36.70
C ASN A 54 -5.92 14.31 -38.19
N GLN A 55 -4.93 13.58 -38.71
CA GLN A 55 -4.59 13.62 -40.14
C GLN A 55 -5.81 13.26 -41.01
N ARG A 56 -6.51 12.16 -40.70
CA ARG A 56 -7.73 11.76 -41.42
C ARG A 56 -8.87 12.78 -41.31
N GLN A 57 -9.00 13.44 -40.16
CA GLN A 57 -9.99 14.51 -39.99
C GLN A 57 -9.68 15.72 -40.89
N LEU A 58 -8.41 16.10 -41.00
CA LEU A 58 -7.96 17.16 -41.90
C LEU A 58 -8.19 16.78 -43.37
N GLU A 59 -7.88 15.54 -43.74
CA GLU A 59 -8.13 15.00 -45.09
C GLU A 59 -9.62 15.10 -45.45
N MET A 60 -10.51 14.67 -44.56
CA MET A 60 -11.97 14.81 -44.79
C MET A 60 -12.42 16.26 -44.92
N LYS A 61 -11.85 17.18 -44.12
CA LYS A 61 -12.17 18.62 -44.23
C LYS A 61 -11.69 19.17 -45.56
N LEU A 62 -10.47 18.83 -45.98
CA LEU A 62 -9.89 19.24 -47.25
C LEU A 62 -10.76 18.76 -48.43
N THR A 63 -11.17 17.48 -48.44
CA THR A 63 -12.04 16.95 -49.50
C THR A 63 -13.40 17.67 -49.57
N ARG A 64 -14.01 18.02 -48.43
CA ARG A 64 -15.25 18.81 -48.42
C ARG A 64 -15.03 20.21 -48.99
N GLN A 65 -13.94 20.86 -48.57
CA GLN A 65 -13.59 22.20 -49.03
C GLN A 65 -13.31 22.23 -50.54
N MET A 66 -12.63 21.22 -51.08
CA MET A 66 -12.44 21.07 -52.53
C MET A 66 -13.78 21.00 -53.27
N GLY A 67 -14.77 20.29 -52.71
CA GLY A 67 -16.12 20.25 -53.26
C GLY A 67 -16.83 21.61 -53.26
N ASP A 68 -16.62 22.43 -52.23
CA ASP A 68 -17.17 23.80 -52.16
C ASP A 68 -16.52 24.71 -53.21
N VAL A 69 -15.19 24.62 -53.40
CA VAL A 69 -14.46 25.32 -54.47
C VAL A 69 -15.04 24.96 -55.85
N GLU A 70 -15.19 23.66 -56.14
CA GLU A 70 -15.78 23.19 -57.40
C GLU A 70 -17.21 23.72 -57.60
N ARG A 71 -18.03 23.68 -56.54
CA ARG A 71 -19.41 24.17 -56.57
C ARG A 71 -19.49 25.66 -56.84
N PHE A 72 -18.71 26.49 -56.14
CA PHE A 72 -18.70 27.94 -56.35
C PHE A 72 -18.17 28.30 -57.73
N GLN A 73 -17.13 27.62 -58.20
CA GLN A 73 -16.59 27.81 -59.54
C GLN A 73 -17.63 27.48 -60.62
N ALA A 74 -18.32 26.34 -60.51
CA ALA A 74 -19.39 25.96 -61.43
C ALA A 74 -20.56 26.95 -61.41
N SER A 75 -20.95 27.42 -60.21
CA SER A 75 -22.04 28.38 -60.04
C SER A 75 -21.70 29.75 -60.63
N ALA A 76 -20.47 30.24 -60.42
CA ALA A 76 -19.98 31.49 -61.02
C ALA A 76 -19.99 31.41 -62.55
N ARG A 77 -19.47 30.30 -63.13
CA ARG A 77 -19.49 30.08 -64.59
C ARG A 77 -20.92 30.06 -65.14
N GLN A 78 -21.83 29.35 -64.48
CA GLN A 78 -23.23 29.29 -64.90
C GLN A 78 -23.91 30.67 -64.87
N ALA A 79 -23.65 31.47 -63.83
CA ALA A 79 -24.18 32.82 -63.73
C ALA A 79 -23.67 33.73 -64.87
N LEU A 80 -22.39 33.60 -65.26
CA LEU A 80 -21.84 34.33 -66.41
C LEU A 80 -22.50 33.91 -67.73
N VAL A 81 -22.70 32.61 -67.95
CA VAL A 81 -23.42 32.12 -69.15
C VAL A 81 -24.84 32.70 -69.23
N LEU A 82 -25.56 32.75 -68.11
CA LEU A 82 -26.89 33.35 -68.04
C LEU A 82 -26.86 34.87 -68.28
N ALA A 83 -25.84 35.57 -67.77
CA ALA A 83 -25.64 36.98 -68.03
C ALA A 83 -25.42 37.27 -69.52
N ASP A 84 -24.57 36.49 -70.18
CA ASP A 84 -24.30 36.60 -71.61
C ASP A 84 -25.53 36.32 -72.47
N GLU A 85 -26.32 35.30 -72.08
CA GLU A 85 -27.59 34.98 -72.75
C GLU A 85 -28.63 36.10 -72.59
N ALA A 86 -28.77 36.68 -71.39
CA ALA A 86 -29.64 37.82 -71.14
C ALA A 86 -29.21 39.05 -71.96
N ARG A 87 -27.89 39.29 -72.05
CA ARG A 87 -27.33 40.37 -72.87
C ARG A 87 -27.62 40.17 -74.35
N ALA A 88 -27.46 38.94 -74.86
CA ALA A 88 -27.78 38.59 -76.25
C ALA A 88 -29.27 38.76 -76.59
N LYS A 89 -30.16 38.61 -75.61
CA LYS A 89 -31.60 38.86 -75.73
C LYS A 89 -32.00 40.33 -75.56
N GLY A 90 -31.05 41.22 -75.25
CA GLY A 90 -31.29 42.64 -75.02
C GLY A 90 -31.83 43.00 -73.63
N ASP A 91 -31.86 42.04 -72.69
CA ASP A 91 -32.32 42.25 -71.31
C ASP A 91 -31.15 42.68 -70.41
N ALA A 92 -30.75 43.95 -70.53
CA ALA A 92 -29.58 44.51 -69.85
C ALA A 92 -29.70 44.50 -68.31
N ALA A 93 -30.92 44.66 -67.77
CA ALA A 93 -31.15 44.64 -66.33
C ALA A 93 -30.87 43.24 -65.75
N LYS A 94 -31.40 42.19 -66.36
CA LYS A 94 -31.12 40.81 -65.92
C LYS A 94 -29.67 40.40 -66.12
N ALA A 95 -29.03 40.85 -67.19
CA ALA A 95 -27.60 40.59 -67.39
C ALA A 95 -26.78 41.12 -66.20
N ALA A 96 -27.07 42.34 -65.74
CA ALA A 96 -26.40 42.93 -64.58
C ALA A 96 -26.67 42.16 -63.27
N GLU A 97 -27.89 41.67 -63.05
CA GLU A 97 -28.22 40.84 -61.87
C GLU A 97 -27.43 39.51 -61.85
N TYR A 98 -27.32 38.83 -63.00
CA TYR A 98 -26.53 37.61 -63.10
C TYR A 98 -25.02 37.87 -62.97
N GLU A 99 -24.51 38.98 -63.49
CA GLU A 99 -23.12 39.41 -63.27
C GLU A 99 -22.83 39.65 -61.79
N GLN A 100 -23.73 40.35 -61.08
CA GLN A 100 -23.59 40.58 -59.64
C GLN A 100 -23.61 39.26 -58.86
N THR A 101 -24.45 38.31 -59.28
CA THR A 101 -24.50 36.95 -58.71
C THR A 101 -23.18 36.20 -58.96
N ALA A 102 -22.63 36.28 -60.17
CA ALA A 102 -21.34 35.70 -60.50
C ALA A 102 -20.21 36.29 -59.66
N GLN A 103 -20.22 37.60 -59.43
CA GLN A 103 -19.25 38.29 -58.58
C GLN A 103 -19.35 37.85 -57.11
N ALA A 104 -20.58 37.62 -56.61
CA ALA A 104 -20.79 37.07 -55.27
C ALA A 104 -20.21 35.66 -55.15
N PHE A 105 -20.46 34.77 -56.13
CA PHE A 105 -19.86 33.43 -56.14
C PHE A 105 -18.33 33.48 -56.27
N ALA A 106 -17.77 34.39 -57.07
CA ALA A 106 -16.33 34.56 -57.19
C ALA A 106 -15.70 35.00 -55.85
N THR A 107 -16.37 35.87 -55.09
CA THR A 107 -15.91 36.27 -53.75
C THR A 107 -15.89 35.08 -52.78
N GLN A 108 -16.93 34.25 -52.80
CA GLN A 108 -16.99 33.02 -52.01
C GLN A 108 -15.93 32.00 -52.45
N LEU A 109 -15.70 31.88 -53.76
CA LEU A 109 -14.68 31.00 -54.33
C LEU A 109 -13.28 31.34 -53.80
N VAL A 110 -12.88 32.62 -53.85
CA VAL A 110 -11.57 33.06 -53.34
C VAL A 110 -11.42 32.76 -51.85
N SER A 111 -12.46 33.00 -51.05
CA SER A 111 -12.45 32.63 -49.63
C SER A 111 -12.32 31.12 -49.44
N ALA A 112 -13.00 30.32 -50.26
CA ALA A 112 -12.96 28.87 -50.17
C ALA A 112 -11.60 28.30 -50.59
N GLU A 113 -10.97 28.87 -51.61
CA GLU A 113 -9.62 28.52 -52.09
C GLU A 113 -8.56 28.83 -51.02
N SER A 114 -8.63 29.99 -50.37
CA SER A 114 -7.72 30.34 -49.26
C SER A 114 -7.84 29.34 -48.10
N GLN A 115 -9.07 29.00 -47.68
CA GLN A 115 -9.28 28.01 -46.62
C GLN A 115 -8.80 26.61 -47.03
N MET A 116 -8.91 26.26 -48.30
CA MET A 116 -8.40 25.00 -48.85
C MET A 116 -6.87 24.94 -48.78
N GLU A 117 -6.19 26.03 -49.10
CA GLU A 117 -4.71 26.13 -49.03
C GLU A 117 -4.21 26.03 -47.58
N ASP A 118 -4.90 26.68 -46.64
CA ASP A 118 -4.60 26.55 -45.20
C ASP A 118 -4.78 25.09 -44.74
N LEU A 119 -5.89 24.45 -45.10
CA LEU A 119 -6.16 23.04 -44.79
C LEU A 119 -5.13 22.11 -45.40
N LYS A 120 -4.69 22.37 -46.63
CA LYS A 120 -3.64 21.62 -47.30
C LYS A 120 -2.33 21.69 -46.51
N THR A 121 -1.93 22.89 -46.09
CA THR A 121 -0.72 23.08 -45.28
C THR A 121 -0.80 22.30 -43.96
N MET A 122 -1.94 22.39 -43.25
CA MET A 122 -2.14 21.64 -42.01
C MET A 122 -2.17 20.12 -42.24
N HIS A 123 -2.78 19.67 -43.35
CA HIS A 123 -2.82 18.27 -43.73
C HIS A 123 -1.42 17.72 -44.02
N ASP A 124 -0.59 18.47 -44.74
CA ASP A 124 0.78 18.07 -45.06
C ASP A 124 1.65 17.97 -43.80
N GLN A 125 1.49 18.89 -42.85
CA GLN A 125 2.11 18.79 -41.52
C GLN A 125 1.61 17.56 -40.75
N ALA A 126 0.31 17.30 -40.78
CA ALA A 126 -0.29 16.15 -40.10
C ALA A 126 0.15 14.82 -40.74
N LEU A 127 0.37 14.76 -42.05
CA LEU A 127 0.93 13.60 -42.74
C LEU A 127 2.33 13.26 -42.20
N GLN A 128 3.21 14.27 -42.09
CA GLN A 128 4.56 14.06 -41.56
C GLN A 128 4.51 13.58 -40.10
N ALA A 129 3.68 14.19 -39.26
CA ALA A 129 3.51 13.79 -37.87
C ALA A 129 2.94 12.36 -37.75
N ALA A 130 1.98 12.00 -38.60
CA ALA A 130 1.41 10.66 -38.64
C ALA A 130 2.43 9.61 -39.09
N GLU A 131 3.30 9.94 -40.05
CA GLU A 131 4.36 9.03 -40.50
C GLU A 131 5.42 8.81 -39.40
N GLN A 132 5.84 9.87 -38.72
CA GLN A 132 6.74 9.77 -37.58
C GLN A 132 6.13 8.93 -36.45
N ALA A 133 4.85 9.14 -36.15
CA ALA A 133 4.14 8.36 -35.14
C ALA A 133 4.06 6.86 -35.52
N LYS A 134 3.77 6.54 -36.79
CA LYS A 134 3.80 5.15 -37.28
C LYS A 134 5.17 4.50 -37.11
N LYS A 135 6.24 5.20 -37.54
CA LYS A 135 7.62 4.72 -37.38
C LYS A 135 7.98 4.51 -35.90
N ALA A 136 7.56 5.40 -35.02
CA ALA A 136 7.79 5.26 -33.58
C ALA A 136 7.10 4.01 -33.00
N VAL A 137 5.86 3.74 -33.39
CA VAL A 137 5.12 2.54 -32.98
C VAL A 137 5.77 1.27 -33.51
N GLU A 138 6.19 1.26 -34.78
CA GLU A 138 6.87 0.13 -35.40
C GLU A 138 8.22 -0.16 -34.71
N ASN A 139 9.04 0.87 -34.50
CA ASN A 139 10.30 0.73 -33.77
C ASN A 139 10.09 0.20 -32.35
N ASN A 140 9.05 0.67 -31.65
CA ASN A 140 8.74 0.20 -30.32
C ASN A 140 8.22 -1.26 -30.33
N ALA A 141 7.44 -1.66 -31.34
CA ALA A 141 7.02 -3.04 -31.52
C ALA A 141 8.23 -3.98 -31.71
N MET A 142 9.20 -3.58 -32.54
CA MET A 142 10.45 -4.33 -32.73
C MET A 142 11.23 -4.47 -31.41
N GLN A 143 11.39 -3.38 -30.65
CA GLN A 143 12.04 -3.42 -29.35
C GLN A 143 11.32 -4.32 -28.35
N LEU A 144 9.98 -4.28 -28.33
CA LEU A 144 9.17 -5.17 -27.50
C LEU A 144 9.41 -6.64 -27.86
N GLN A 145 9.48 -6.96 -29.16
CA GLN A 145 9.78 -8.31 -29.63
C GLN A 145 11.18 -8.77 -29.20
N THR A 146 12.20 -7.90 -29.29
CA THR A 146 13.55 -8.17 -28.78
C THR A 146 13.52 -8.46 -27.28
N LYS A 147 12.84 -7.64 -26.48
CA LYS A 147 12.70 -7.86 -25.03
C LYS A 147 12.02 -9.20 -24.72
N ILE A 148 10.99 -9.59 -25.47
CA ILE A 148 10.32 -10.89 -25.30
C ILE A 148 11.28 -12.06 -25.58
N ALA A 149 12.10 -11.95 -26.63
CA ALA A 149 13.12 -12.95 -26.92
C ALA A 149 14.17 -13.03 -25.79
N GLU A 150 14.65 -11.88 -25.31
CA GLU A 150 15.57 -11.79 -24.17
C GLU A 150 14.98 -12.38 -22.88
N ARG A 151 13.72 -12.08 -22.56
CA ARG A 151 12.97 -12.70 -21.45
C ARG A 151 13.05 -14.22 -21.54
N THR A 152 12.77 -14.78 -22.71
CA THR A 152 12.74 -16.24 -22.90
C THR A 152 14.11 -16.86 -22.64
N LYS A 153 15.17 -16.21 -23.14
CA LYS A 153 16.57 -16.61 -22.88
C LYS A 153 16.92 -16.51 -21.39
N LEU A 154 16.60 -15.40 -20.74
CA LEU A 154 16.90 -15.18 -19.31
C LEU A 154 16.13 -16.13 -18.40
N LEU A 155 14.87 -16.43 -18.71
CA LEU A 155 14.08 -17.40 -17.95
C LEU A 155 14.65 -18.81 -18.06
N SER A 156 15.06 -19.23 -19.26
CA SER A 156 15.72 -20.53 -19.45
C SER A 156 17.03 -20.62 -18.67
N GLN A 157 17.86 -19.57 -18.69
CA GLN A 157 19.10 -19.51 -17.92
C GLN A 157 18.83 -19.55 -16.41
N LEU A 158 17.81 -18.84 -15.95
CA LEU A 158 17.40 -18.81 -14.55
C LEU A 158 16.89 -20.18 -14.08
N GLU A 159 16.13 -20.90 -14.91
CA GLU A 159 15.71 -22.28 -14.62
C GLU A 159 16.89 -23.24 -14.55
N GLN A 160 17.87 -23.09 -15.45
CA GLN A 160 19.11 -23.88 -15.41
C GLN A 160 19.94 -23.58 -14.14
N ALA A 161 20.03 -22.32 -13.72
CA ALA A 161 20.70 -21.92 -12.49
C ALA A 161 19.98 -22.47 -11.25
N LYS A 162 18.64 -22.32 -11.19
CA LYS A 162 17.83 -22.85 -10.08
C LYS A 162 17.94 -24.37 -9.95
N MET A 163 18.01 -25.13 -11.05
CA MET A 163 18.27 -26.57 -10.96
C MET A 163 19.63 -26.88 -10.34
N GLN A 164 20.68 -26.16 -10.72
CA GLN A 164 22.03 -26.35 -10.15
C GLN A 164 22.07 -25.96 -8.66
N GLU A 165 21.39 -24.88 -8.27
CA GLU A 165 21.21 -24.48 -6.87
C GLU A 165 20.46 -25.57 -6.09
N GLN A 166 19.36 -26.11 -6.63
CA GLN A 166 18.57 -27.15 -5.97
C GLN A 166 19.36 -28.46 -5.81
N VAL A 167 20.12 -28.87 -6.83
CA VAL A 167 21.01 -30.04 -6.76
C VAL A 167 22.09 -29.81 -5.71
N SER A 168 22.73 -28.64 -5.71
CA SER A 168 23.77 -28.30 -4.73
C SER A 168 23.24 -28.23 -3.30
N ALA A 169 22.06 -27.65 -3.10
CA ALA A 169 21.37 -27.61 -1.82
C ALA A 169 21.01 -29.02 -1.33
N SER A 170 20.55 -29.90 -2.23
CA SER A 170 20.26 -31.31 -1.91
C SER A 170 21.54 -32.05 -1.51
N MET A 171 22.64 -31.82 -2.23
CA MET A 171 23.96 -32.38 -1.89
C MET A 171 24.50 -31.85 -0.55
N GLN A 172 24.30 -30.56 -0.24
CA GLN A 172 24.67 -29.97 1.03
C GLN A 172 23.82 -30.50 2.19
N GLN A 173 22.51 -30.65 2.00
CA GLN A 173 21.62 -31.28 2.98
C GLN A 173 22.01 -32.75 3.23
N MET A 174 22.32 -33.50 2.17
CA MET A 174 22.80 -34.88 2.28
C MET A 174 24.18 -34.94 2.98
N SER A 175 25.07 -33.99 2.69
CA SER A 175 26.38 -33.86 3.33
C SER A 175 26.26 -33.47 4.81
N GLN A 176 25.33 -32.60 5.19
CA GLN A 176 25.04 -32.25 6.58
C GLN A 176 24.40 -33.39 7.37
N LEU A 177 23.65 -34.26 6.70
CA LEU A 177 23.12 -35.49 7.28
C LEU A 177 24.18 -36.61 7.39
N SER A 178 25.19 -36.59 6.50
CA SER A 178 26.25 -37.61 6.40
C SER A 178 27.59 -37.19 7.03
N ALA A 179 27.70 -35.96 7.54
CA ALA A 179 28.90 -35.48 8.23
C ALA A 179 29.09 -36.28 9.53
N PRO A 180 30.25 -36.93 9.74
CA PRO A 180 30.53 -37.64 10.99
C PRO A 180 30.72 -36.59 12.09
N GLY A 181 29.66 -36.38 12.88
CA GLY A 181 29.65 -35.41 13.98
C GLY A 181 28.28 -34.82 14.32
N ASN A 182 27.24 -35.04 13.51
CA ASN A 182 25.91 -34.46 13.75
C ASN A 182 24.87 -35.45 14.33
N THR A 183 25.34 -36.49 15.03
CA THR A 183 24.51 -37.13 16.06
C THR A 183 24.67 -36.28 17.32
N PRO A 184 23.61 -35.63 17.84
CA PRO A 184 23.70 -34.86 19.07
C PRO A 184 24.41 -35.70 20.12
N SER A 185 25.54 -35.21 20.64
CA SER A 185 26.19 -35.92 21.73
C SER A 185 25.24 -35.96 22.92
N LEU A 186 25.27 -37.04 23.71
CA LEU A 186 24.41 -37.15 24.88
C LEU A 186 24.58 -35.96 25.84
N ASP A 187 25.76 -35.32 25.82
CA ASP A 187 26.06 -34.12 26.62
C ASP A 187 25.34 -32.86 26.10
N GLU A 188 25.25 -32.62 24.80
CA GLU A 188 24.47 -31.49 24.25
C GLU A 188 22.96 -31.64 24.52
N VAL A 189 22.47 -32.88 24.50
CA VAL A 189 21.08 -33.19 24.88
C VAL A 189 20.88 -32.97 26.38
N ARG A 190 21.84 -33.38 27.22
CA ARG A 190 21.83 -33.12 28.67
C ARG A 190 21.77 -31.62 28.95
N ASP A 191 22.65 -30.81 28.36
CA ASP A 191 22.66 -29.35 28.55
C ASP A 191 21.33 -28.70 28.15
N LYS A 192 20.70 -29.19 27.08
CA LYS A 192 19.39 -28.69 26.63
C LYS A 192 18.26 -29.05 27.58
N ILE A 193 18.32 -30.23 28.19
CA ILE A 193 17.37 -30.67 29.23
C ILE A 193 17.56 -29.84 30.49
N GLU A 194 18.81 -29.67 30.95
CA GLU A 194 19.13 -28.87 32.14
C GLU A 194 18.69 -27.42 31.99
N ARG A 195 18.90 -26.82 30.81
CA ARG A 195 18.44 -25.45 30.52
C ARG A 195 16.92 -25.33 30.52
N ARG A 196 16.20 -26.32 29.98
CA ARG A 196 14.73 -26.35 30.06
C ARG A 196 14.25 -26.52 31.49
N TYR A 197 14.92 -27.37 32.27
CA TYR A 197 14.60 -27.60 33.66
C TYR A 197 14.82 -26.34 34.50
N ALA A 198 15.96 -25.66 34.36
CA ALA A 198 16.26 -24.40 35.02
C ALA A 198 15.26 -23.29 34.65
N ASN A 199 14.86 -23.18 33.37
CA ASN A 199 13.85 -22.23 32.93
C ASN A 199 12.45 -22.54 33.52
N ALA A 200 12.09 -23.81 33.65
CA ALA A 200 10.83 -24.23 34.27
C ALA A 200 10.83 -23.97 35.78
N LEU A 201 11.95 -24.20 36.47
CA LEU A 201 12.11 -23.85 37.88
C LEU A 201 12.01 -22.33 38.08
N GLY A 202 12.73 -21.55 37.26
CA GLY A 202 12.70 -20.09 37.33
C GLY A 202 11.32 -19.50 37.02
N SER A 203 10.56 -20.08 36.08
CA SER A 203 9.19 -19.65 35.81
C SER A 203 8.22 -20.02 36.94
N ALA A 204 8.44 -21.14 37.63
CA ALA A 204 7.69 -21.51 38.82
C ALA A 204 7.98 -20.59 40.03
N GLU A 205 9.25 -20.21 40.25
CA GLU A 205 9.65 -19.25 41.28
C GLU A 205 9.09 -17.84 41.01
N LEU A 206 9.08 -17.41 39.74
CA LEU A 206 8.46 -16.15 39.33
C LEU A 206 6.94 -16.17 39.52
N ALA A 207 6.27 -17.28 39.24
CA ALA A 207 4.83 -17.42 39.49
C ALA A 207 4.50 -17.30 40.98
N GLN A 208 5.28 -17.94 41.86
CA GLN A 208 5.13 -17.85 43.31
C GLN A 208 5.40 -16.43 43.85
N ASN A 209 6.41 -15.72 43.31
CA ASN A 209 6.80 -14.39 43.79
C ASN A 209 6.11 -13.21 43.06
N SER A 210 5.20 -13.50 42.14
CA SER A 210 4.44 -12.49 41.42
C SER A 210 3.53 -11.68 42.36
N VAL A 211 3.28 -10.41 42.01
CA VAL A 211 2.36 -9.54 42.76
C VAL A 211 0.95 -10.16 42.82
N GLN A 212 0.54 -10.89 41.78
CA GLN A 212 -0.68 -11.71 41.78
C GLN A 212 -0.68 -12.81 42.84
N GLY A 213 0.43 -13.55 43.00
CA GLY A 213 0.57 -14.58 44.05
C GLY A 213 0.45 -13.99 45.45
N ARG A 214 1.14 -12.86 45.71
CA ARG A 214 1.00 -12.10 46.97
C ARG A 214 -0.42 -11.56 47.19
N MET A 215 -1.13 -11.17 46.13
CA MET A 215 -2.52 -10.69 46.24
C MET A 215 -3.51 -11.84 46.57
N LEU A 216 -3.28 -13.03 46.02
CA LEU A 216 -4.03 -14.25 46.35
C LEU A 216 -3.79 -14.70 47.79
N GLU A 217 -2.56 -14.61 48.29
CA GLU A 217 -2.21 -14.89 49.69
C GLU A 217 -2.94 -13.93 50.64
N VAL A 218 -2.97 -12.62 50.31
CA VAL A 218 -3.70 -11.61 51.10
C VAL A 218 -5.22 -11.84 51.04
N GLN A 219 -5.77 -12.18 49.87
CA GLN A 219 -7.20 -12.53 49.76
C GLN A 219 -7.55 -13.77 50.59
N LYS A 220 -6.71 -14.81 50.57
CA LYS A 220 -6.90 -16.00 51.39
C LYS A 220 -6.83 -15.67 52.87
N SER A 221 -5.84 -14.90 53.30
CA SER A 221 -5.74 -14.43 54.69
C SER A 221 -6.98 -13.61 55.12
N THR A 222 -7.53 -12.78 54.22
CA THR A 222 -8.75 -12.01 54.50
C THR A 222 -9.98 -12.90 54.62
N LEU A 223 -10.11 -13.91 53.74
CA LEU A 223 -11.17 -14.92 53.79
C LEU A 223 -11.08 -15.78 55.07
N ASP A 224 -9.88 -16.19 55.47
CA ASP A 224 -9.67 -16.96 56.69
C ASP A 224 -10.01 -16.12 57.94
N MET A 225 -9.64 -14.84 57.97
CA MET A 225 -10.06 -13.91 59.04
C MET A 225 -11.58 -13.72 59.08
N GLN A 226 -12.23 -13.56 57.91
CA GLN A 226 -13.69 -13.46 57.83
C GLN A 226 -14.37 -14.76 58.25
N GLY A 227 -13.80 -15.91 57.89
CA GLY A 227 -14.25 -17.23 58.29
C GLY A 227 -14.18 -17.40 59.81
N ALA A 228 -13.05 -17.04 60.43
CA ALA A 228 -12.87 -17.08 61.88
C ALA A 228 -13.91 -16.19 62.61
N SER A 229 -14.10 -14.95 62.14
CA SER A 229 -15.10 -14.04 62.71
C SER A 229 -16.53 -14.59 62.60
N ARG A 230 -16.86 -15.23 61.47
CA ARG A 230 -18.19 -15.85 61.26
C ARG A 230 -18.39 -17.10 62.12
N LEU A 231 -17.33 -17.86 62.35
CA LEU A 231 -17.32 -18.98 63.29
C LEU A 231 -17.54 -18.52 64.72
N ASP A 232 -16.93 -17.41 65.14
CA ASP A 232 -17.13 -16.84 66.47
C ASP A 232 -18.57 -16.30 66.64
N GLN A 233 -19.13 -15.67 65.60
CA GLN A 233 -20.54 -15.25 65.58
C GLN A 233 -21.50 -16.44 65.66
N LEU A 234 -21.23 -17.52 64.91
CA LEU A 234 -22.02 -18.75 64.99
C LEU A 234 -21.90 -19.39 66.39
N ARG A 235 -20.72 -19.38 66.99
CA ARG A 235 -20.50 -19.88 68.35
C ARG A 235 -21.30 -19.08 69.39
N ALA A 236 -21.39 -17.76 69.22
CA ALA A 236 -22.24 -16.89 70.04
C ALA A 236 -23.74 -17.15 69.84
N GLN A 237 -24.17 -17.51 68.63
CA GLN A 237 -25.58 -17.84 68.31
C GLN A 237 -26.00 -19.24 68.77
N LEU A 238 -25.07 -20.20 68.81
CA LEU A 238 -25.32 -21.56 69.32
C LEU A 238 -25.38 -21.62 70.85
N HIS A 239 -24.80 -20.64 71.54
CA HIS A 239 -24.84 -20.54 73.00
C HIS A 239 -25.31 -19.14 73.49
N PRO A 240 -26.57 -18.76 73.26
CA PRO A 240 -27.10 -17.47 73.72
C PRO A 240 -27.15 -17.35 75.25
N GLU A 241 -27.18 -18.46 75.99
CA GLU A 241 -27.11 -18.51 77.47
C GLU A 241 -25.69 -18.30 78.04
N LEU A 242 -24.63 -18.36 77.21
CA LEU A 242 -23.26 -18.04 77.65
C LEU A 242 -22.89 -16.57 77.40
N ALA A 243 -23.53 -15.88 76.44
CA ALA A 243 -23.36 -14.44 76.26
C ALA A 243 -23.93 -13.63 77.44
N SER A 244 -25.01 -14.10 78.07
CA SER A 244 -25.56 -13.56 79.31
C SER A 244 -24.78 -13.99 80.58
N GLN A 245 -23.96 -15.05 80.50
CA GLN A 245 -23.00 -15.41 81.55
C GLN A 245 -21.67 -14.65 81.44
N GLN A 246 -21.23 -14.25 80.24
CA GLN A 246 -20.08 -13.38 80.07
C GLN A 246 -20.35 -11.95 80.59
N ALA A 247 -21.58 -11.45 80.48
CA ALA A 247 -22.00 -10.18 81.12
C ALA A 247 -22.08 -10.28 82.66
N ARG A 248 -22.34 -11.47 83.22
CA ARG A 248 -22.27 -11.74 84.68
C ARG A 248 -20.86 -12.04 85.20
N ALA A 249 -19.91 -12.39 84.33
CA ALA A 249 -18.52 -12.67 84.71
C ALA A 249 -17.63 -11.42 84.81
N ILE A 250 -18.09 -10.26 84.30
CA ILE A 250 -17.38 -8.97 84.42
C ILE A 250 -17.65 -8.25 85.75
N ASP A 251 -18.72 -8.62 86.48
CA ASP A 251 -19.14 -7.99 87.76
C ASP A 251 -18.75 -8.82 89.01
N ALA A 252 -18.21 -10.03 88.83
CA ALA A 252 -17.93 -10.99 89.92
C ALA A 252 -16.45 -11.34 90.12
N ALA A 253 -15.52 -10.61 89.51
CA ALA A 253 -14.09 -10.83 89.74
C ALA A 253 -13.28 -9.52 89.71
N ALA A 254 -13.43 -8.73 90.76
CA ALA A 254 -12.39 -7.83 91.27
C ALA A 254 -12.29 -8.03 92.78
N PRO A 255 -11.18 -7.70 93.46
CA PRO A 255 -9.78 -7.66 93.04
C PRO A 255 -8.85 -8.41 94.01
N SER A 256 -7.62 -8.73 93.60
CA SER A 256 -6.51 -8.85 94.54
C SER A 256 -5.23 -8.31 93.90
N ALA A 257 -5.05 -7.00 94.09
CA ALA A 257 -3.74 -6.37 94.28
C ALA A 257 -2.98 -7.10 95.39
N GLY A 258 -1.65 -7.13 95.46
CA GLY A 258 -0.59 -6.47 94.70
C GLY A 258 0.73 -6.62 95.50
N GLN A 259 1.76 -5.92 95.02
CA GLN A 259 3.07 -5.61 95.65
C GLN A 259 4.22 -6.62 95.36
N GLY A 260 5.42 -6.20 94.95
CA GLY A 260 6.00 -4.84 94.75
C GLY A 260 6.49 -4.62 93.31
N ALA A 261 6.55 -3.41 92.73
CA ALA A 261 7.06 -2.13 93.23
C ALA A 261 8.43 -2.26 93.92
N ALA A 262 9.45 -1.45 93.71
CA ALA A 262 9.78 -0.40 92.76
C ALA A 262 11.21 -0.01 93.20
N GLY A 263 12.15 0.12 92.26
CA GLY A 263 13.48 0.70 92.48
C GLY A 263 13.67 1.79 91.43
N LEU A 264 13.19 3.03 91.64
CA LEU A 264 13.87 4.11 92.37
C LEU A 264 15.19 4.47 91.64
N LEU A 265 15.52 5.71 91.30
CA LEU A 265 14.97 6.99 91.66
C LEU A 265 15.62 8.00 90.71
N ASN A 266 14.78 8.83 90.12
CA ASN A 266 14.99 10.23 89.76
C ASN A 266 16.44 10.77 89.66
N LYS A 267 16.87 11.06 88.43
CA LYS A 267 17.70 12.24 88.14
C LYS A 267 16.76 13.41 87.87
N GLN A 268 16.64 14.34 88.81
CA GLN A 268 16.35 15.73 88.51
C GLN A 268 17.53 16.55 89.00
N THR A 269 18.44 16.79 88.06
CA THR A 269 19.44 17.84 88.18
C THR A 269 18.77 19.13 87.71
N ASN A 270 18.41 19.97 88.68
CA ASN A 270 18.25 21.41 88.48
C ASN A 270 19.51 22.00 89.13
N GLN A 271 20.33 22.88 88.55
CA GLN A 271 20.26 23.80 87.42
C GLN A 271 21.73 24.03 87.02
N GLN A 272 21.99 24.78 85.96
CA GLN A 272 22.67 26.06 86.15
C GLN A 272 22.52 26.91 84.89
N GLY A 273 22.05 28.14 85.10
CA GLY A 273 22.82 29.26 84.61
C GLY A 273 24.02 29.48 85.52
#